data_AF-A0A7X8WWP6-F1
#
_entry.id   AF-A0A7X8WWP6-F1
#
_cell.length_a   1.000
_cell.length_b   1.000
_cell.length_c   1.000
_cell.angle_alpha   90.00
_cell.angle_beta   90.00
_cell.angle_gamma   90.00
#
_symmetry.space_group_name_H-M   'P 1'
#
loop_
_entity.id
_entity.type
_entity.pdbx_description
1 polymer ?
#
loop_
_entity_poly.entity_id
_entity_poly.type
_entity_poly.pdbx_seq_one_letter_code
_entity_poly.pdbx_strand_id
1 'polypeptide(L)'
;MKEKVVLAFSGGLDTSFCVPYLINEKNWEVHTVIVNTGGFSDEEAAEIEKRAYNLGATTHTCIDAVEDYYNKGIKYLIFGNVLKNNTYPLSVSSERFFQALAIVEHVNKVGAKYVAHGSTGAGNDQ
;
A
#
# COMPACT_ATOMS: atom_id res chain seq x y z
N MET A 1 -10.66 18.26 -15.68
CA MET A 1 -10.24 17.81 -14.34
C MET A 1 -8.99 16.98 -14.49
N LYS A 2 -8.08 16.99 -13.51
CA LYS A 2 -6.93 16.08 -13.54
C LYS A 2 -7.43 14.64 -13.33
N GLU A 3 -6.76 13.69 -13.96
CA GLU A 3 -6.99 12.28 -13.66
C GLU A 3 -6.50 11.98 -12.23
N LYS A 4 -7.23 11.13 -11.50
CA LYS A 4 -6.90 10.76 -10.12
C LYS A 4 -6.23 9.40 -10.07
N VAL A 5 -5.15 9.30 -9.29
CA VAL A 5 -4.45 8.05 -9.00
C VAL A 5 -4.31 7.85 -7.49
N VAL A 6 -4.52 6.62 -7.03
CA VAL A 6 -4.10 6.19 -5.70
C VAL A 6 -2.76 5.46 -5.81
N LEU A 7 -1.73 5.96 -5.15
CA LEU A 7 -0.41 5.37 -5.07
C LEU A 7 -0.26 4.62 -3.74
N ALA A 8 0.01 3.31 -3.80
CA ALA A 8 0.51 2.55 -2.66
C ALA A 8 1.90 3.09 -2.28
N PHE A 9 1.97 3.79 -1.15
CA PHE A 9 3.08 4.63 -0.77
C PHE A 9 3.71 4.16 0.53
N SER A 10 4.92 3.61 0.45
CA SER A 10 5.68 3.11 1.62
C SER A 10 6.53 4.18 2.30
N GLY A 11 6.64 5.38 1.70
CA GLY A 11 7.61 6.39 2.11
C GLY A 11 9.05 6.09 1.68
N GLY A 12 9.34 4.92 1.09
CA GLY A 12 10.65 4.60 0.53
C GLY A 12 11.03 5.49 -0.66
N LEU A 13 12.28 5.40 -1.12
CA LEU A 13 12.80 6.22 -2.21
C LEU A 13 11.97 6.07 -3.50
N ASP A 14 11.66 4.83 -3.90
CA ASP A 14 11.00 4.54 -5.17
C ASP A 14 9.58 5.12 -5.20
N THR A 15 8.78 4.88 -4.16
CA THR A 15 7.42 5.43 -4.06
C THR A 15 7.44 6.95 -3.82
N SER A 16 8.47 7.49 -3.18
CA SER A 16 8.72 8.94 -3.05
C SER A 16 9.02 9.60 -4.39
N PHE A 17 9.69 8.92 -5.31
CA PHE A 17 9.90 9.40 -6.66
C PHE A 17 8.60 9.37 -7.50
N CYS A 18 7.74 8.38 -7.29
CA CYS A 18 6.48 8.26 -8.03
C CYS A 18 5.56 9.48 -7.83
N VAL A 19 5.51 10.07 -6.65
CA VAL A 19 4.62 11.23 -6.35
C VAL A 19 4.91 12.42 -7.29
N PRO A 20 6.12 13.03 -7.30
CA PRO A 20 6.42 14.13 -8.20
C PRO A 20 6.41 13.71 -9.67
N TYR A 21 6.77 12.47 -10.01
CA TYR A 21 6.67 11.99 -11.39
C TYR A 21 5.21 12.00 -11.89
N LEU A 22 4.27 11.44 -11.13
CA LEU A 22 2.86 11.39 -11.51
C LEU A 22 2.24 12.80 -11.53
N ILE A 23 2.67 13.71 -10.66
CA ILE A 23 2.21 15.09 -10.66
C ILE A 23 2.77 15.85 -11.87
N ASN A 24 4.08 15.81 -12.11
CA ASN A 24 4.74 16.70 -13.07
C ASN A 24 4.70 16.14 -14.50
N GLU A 25 4.96 14.84 -14.67
CA GLU A 25 5.05 14.20 -15.99
C GLU A 25 3.70 13.70 -16.49
N LYS A 26 2.80 13.29 -15.59
CA LYS A 26 1.46 12.82 -15.96
C LYS A 26 0.36 13.86 -15.74
N ASN A 27 0.64 14.94 -15.01
CA ASN A 27 -0.35 15.95 -14.63
C ASN A 27 -1.57 15.34 -13.90
N TRP A 28 -1.32 14.38 -13.01
CA TRP A 28 -2.36 13.71 -12.24
C TRP A 28 -2.53 14.30 -10.85
N GLU A 29 -3.72 14.11 -10.27
CA GLU A 29 -4.01 14.34 -8.85
C GLU A 29 -3.66 13.05 -8.09
N VAL A 30 -2.62 13.13 -7.25
CA VAL A 30 -2.03 11.96 -6.59
C VAL A 30 -2.53 11.86 -5.15
N HIS A 31 -3.25 10.78 -4.86
CA HIS A 31 -3.62 10.38 -3.51
C HIS A 31 -2.70 9.25 -3.08
N THR A 32 -2.15 9.32 -1.88
CA THR A 32 -1.25 8.28 -1.37
C THR A 32 -1.93 7.49 -0.27
N VAL A 33 -1.64 6.18 -0.21
CA VAL A 33 -2.17 5.29 0.81
C VAL A 33 -1.08 4.35 1.30
N ILE A 34 -1.04 4.14 2.61
CA ILE A 34 -0.28 3.08 3.26
C ILE A 34 -1.24 2.20 4.05
N VAL A 35 -0.96 0.89 4.10
CA VAL A 35 -1.78 -0.08 4.85
C VAL A 35 -0.90 -0.67 5.95
N ASN A 36 -1.21 -0.34 7.20
CA ASN A 36 -0.55 -0.89 8.36
C ASN A 36 -1.14 -2.26 8.71
N THR A 37 -0.35 -3.29 8.48
CA THR A 37 -0.64 -4.70 8.81
C THR A 37 0.07 -5.14 10.11
N GLY A 38 0.59 -4.18 10.87
CA GLY A 38 1.31 -4.38 12.14
C GLY A 38 2.81 -4.09 12.04
N GLY A 39 3.25 -3.49 10.93
CA GLY A 39 4.67 -3.28 10.61
C GLY A 39 5.19 -1.87 10.87
N PHE A 40 4.33 -0.93 11.27
CA PHE A 40 4.70 0.47 11.47
C PHE A 40 4.30 0.94 12.86
N SER A 41 5.18 1.72 13.50
CA SER A 41 4.80 2.54 14.67
C SER A 41 3.99 3.76 14.24
N ASP A 42 3.34 4.40 15.21
CA ASP A 42 2.59 5.64 14.98
C ASP A 42 3.53 6.78 14.51
N GLU A 43 4.76 6.83 15.03
CA GLU A 43 5.77 7.80 14.61
C GLU A 43 6.23 7.57 13.16
N GLU A 44 6.43 6.31 12.76
CA GLU A 44 6.79 5.95 11.39
C GLU A 44 5.66 6.31 10.42
N ALA A 45 4.41 6.01 10.77
CA ALA A 45 3.25 6.37 9.96
C ALA A 45 3.13 7.90 9.79
N ALA A 46 3.36 8.67 10.86
CA ALA A 46 3.33 10.14 10.81
C ALA A 46 4.44 10.73 9.93
N GLU A 47 5.65 10.16 9.95
CA GLU A 47 6.75 10.61 9.08
C GLU A 47 6.50 10.26 7.61
N ILE A 48 5.86 9.13 7.32
CA ILE A 48 5.43 8.76 5.97
C ILE A 48 4.37 9.75 5.46
N GLU A 49 3.38 10.08 6.28
CA GLU A 49 2.35 11.07 5.93
C GLU A 49 2.95 12.43 5.60
N LYS A 50 3.82 12.94 6.49
CA LYS A 50 4.54 14.20 6.28
C LYS A 50 5.34 14.19 5.00
N ARG A 51 6.02 13.08 4.69
CA ARG A 51 6.77 12.91 3.43
C ARG A 51 5.84 12.97 2.21
N ALA A 52 4.69 12.30 2.24
CA ALA A 52 3.74 12.32 1.13
C ALA A 52 3.29 13.75 0.79
N TYR A 53 2.92 14.55 1.80
CA TYR A 53 2.51 15.94 1.59
C TYR A 53 3.65 16.83 1.12
N ASN A 54 4.86 16.67 1.67
CA ASN A 54 6.04 17.42 1.22
C ASN A 54 6.37 17.18 -0.26
N LEU A 55 6.05 15.99 -0.77
CA LEU A 55 6.23 15.63 -2.18
C LEU A 55 5.08 16.11 -3.09
N GLY A 56 4.00 16.64 -2.52
CA GLY A 56 2.87 17.21 -3.24
C GLY A 56 1.65 16.30 -3.38
N ALA A 57 1.55 15.20 -2.61
CA ALA A 57 0.33 14.40 -2.59
C ALA A 57 -0.89 15.25 -2.18
N THR A 58 -2.03 15.04 -2.85
CA THR A 58 -3.29 15.75 -2.58
C THR A 58 -3.93 15.27 -1.27
N THR A 59 -3.88 13.96 -1.02
CA THR A 59 -4.24 13.38 0.27
C THR A 59 -3.28 12.25 0.62
N HIS A 60 -3.15 11.98 1.91
CA HIS A 60 -2.53 10.77 2.44
C HIS A 60 -3.53 10.02 3.32
N THR A 61 -3.45 8.70 3.36
CA THR A 61 -4.24 7.88 4.28
C THR A 61 -3.43 6.70 4.77
N CYS A 62 -3.32 6.55 6.09
CA CYS A 62 -2.87 5.32 6.72
C CYS A 62 -4.08 4.47 7.09
N ILE A 63 -4.18 3.28 6.53
CA ILE A 63 -5.24 2.31 6.84
C ILE A 63 -4.71 1.32 7.86
N ASP A 64 -5.33 1.27 9.03
CA ASP A 64 -5.08 0.17 9.98
C ASP A 64 -5.84 -1.08 9.53
N ALA A 65 -5.10 -2.14 9.22
CA ALA A 65 -5.63 -3.43 8.79
C ALA A 65 -5.15 -4.58 9.69
N VAL A 66 -4.61 -4.30 10.89
CA VAL A 66 -4.01 -5.30 11.78
C VAL A 66 -5.02 -6.40 12.15
N GLU A 67 -6.17 -5.99 12.68
CA GLU A 67 -7.20 -6.94 13.13
C GLU A 67 -7.81 -7.71 11.95
N ASP A 68 -8.07 -7.01 10.85
CA ASP A 68 -8.64 -7.59 9.64
C ASP A 68 -7.71 -8.62 9.00
N TYR A 69 -6.42 -8.30 8.91
CA TYR A 69 -5.41 -9.22 8.39
C TYR A 69 -5.26 -10.47 9.27
N TYR A 70 -5.30 -10.31 10.59
CA TYR A 70 -5.26 -11.45 11.49
C TYR A 70 -6.49 -12.36 11.31
N ASN A 71 -7.68 -11.78 11.39
CA ASN A 71 -8.94 -12.52 11.39
C ASN A 71 -9.25 -13.21 10.07
N LYS A 72 -8.85 -12.61 8.95
CA LYS A 72 -9.19 -13.08 7.59
C LYS A 72 -8.01 -13.76 6.89
N GLY A 73 -6.77 -13.54 7.33
CA GLY A 73 -5.55 -14.07 6.71
C GLY A 73 -4.76 -14.98 7.64
N ILE A 74 -4.02 -14.38 8.58
CA ILE A 74 -3.02 -15.07 9.41
C ILE A 74 -3.63 -16.28 10.13
N LYS A 75 -4.82 -16.13 10.74
CA LYS A 75 -5.50 -17.20 11.47
C LYS A 75 -5.67 -18.47 10.62
N TYR A 76 -6.01 -18.32 9.33
CA TYR A 76 -6.22 -19.46 8.44
C TYR A 76 -4.91 -20.08 7.93
N LEU A 77 -3.85 -19.28 7.76
CA LEU A 77 -2.52 -19.82 7.46
C LEU A 77 -2.01 -20.70 8.61
N ILE A 78 -2.24 -20.29 9.85
CA ILE A 78 -1.92 -21.07 11.05
C ILE A 78 -2.77 -22.33 11.11
N PHE A 79 -4.09 -22.22 11.00
CA PHE A 79 -4.99 -23.38 11.08
C PHE A 79 -4.71 -24.42 10.00
N GLY A 80 -4.33 -23.97 8.79
CA GLY A 80 -3.97 -24.85 7.68
C GLY A 80 -2.56 -25.40 7.75
N ASN A 81 -1.73 -25.01 8.74
CA ASN A 81 -0.28 -25.29 8.76
C ASN A 81 0.39 -25.01 7.41
N VAL A 82 0.03 -23.87 6.80
CA VAL A 82 0.40 -23.56 5.41
C VAL A 82 1.89 -23.27 5.32
N LEU A 83 2.60 -24.03 4.48
CA LEU A 83 4.03 -23.83 4.20
C LEU A 83 4.31 -23.99 2.70
N LYS A 84 4.83 -22.93 2.07
CA LYS A 84 5.45 -23.02 0.75
C LYS A 84 6.72 -23.85 0.84
N ASN A 85 6.81 -24.88 0.01
CA ASN A 85 7.93 -25.82 -0.03
C ASN A 85 8.25 -26.42 1.36
N ASN A 86 7.23 -26.65 2.19
CA ASN A 86 7.36 -27.13 3.57
C ASN A 86 8.29 -26.29 4.47
N THR A 87 8.55 -25.02 4.10
CA THR A 87 9.56 -24.19 4.77
C THR A 87 9.04 -22.80 5.14
N TYR A 88 8.24 -22.17 4.27
CA TYR A 88 7.90 -20.74 4.42
C TYR A 88 6.39 -20.50 4.59
N PRO A 89 5.93 -19.81 5.65
CA PRO A 89 4.49 -19.69 5.97
C PRO A 89 3.68 -18.68 5.14
N LEU A 90 4.13 -18.34 3.92
CA LEU A 90 3.43 -17.43 2.99
C LEU A 90 3.10 -16.02 3.55
N SER A 91 3.86 -15.55 4.55
CA SER A 91 3.57 -14.30 5.27
C SER A 91 3.45 -13.07 4.37
N VAL A 92 4.37 -12.87 3.42
CA VAL A 92 4.39 -11.66 2.56
C VAL A 92 3.32 -11.73 1.49
N SER A 93 3.17 -12.88 0.82
CA SER A 93 2.15 -13.03 -0.23
C SER A 93 0.73 -12.83 0.32
N SER A 94 0.45 -13.34 1.52
CA SER A 94 -0.83 -13.09 2.18
C SER A 94 -1.00 -11.62 2.53
N GLU A 95 0.02 -10.98 3.09
CA GLU A 95 -0.02 -9.55 3.43
C GLU A 95 -0.36 -8.69 2.21
N ARG A 96 0.31 -8.92 1.08
CA ARG A 96 0.08 -8.17 -0.17
C ARG A 96 -1.35 -8.26 -0.67
N PHE A 97 -2.00 -9.42 -0.51
CA PHE A 97 -3.42 -9.59 -0.85
C PHE A 97 -4.32 -8.67 -0.01
N PHE A 98 -4.12 -8.63 1.32
CA PHE A 98 -4.91 -7.77 2.19
C PHE A 98 -4.63 -6.28 1.98
N GLN A 99 -3.38 -5.92 1.71
CA GLN A 99 -3.02 -4.55 1.32
C GLN A 99 -3.72 -4.15 0.01
N ALA A 100 -3.73 -5.02 -1.00
CA ALA A 100 -4.40 -4.74 -2.27
C ALA A 100 -5.92 -4.56 -2.09
N LEU A 101 -6.58 -5.38 -1.27
CA LEU A 101 -8.01 -5.22 -0.97
C LEU A 101 -8.29 -3.85 -0.33
N ALA A 102 -7.54 -3.48 0.71
CA ALA A 102 -7.71 -2.19 1.39
C ALA A 102 -7.45 -1.00 0.46
N ILE A 103 -6.44 -1.11 -0.42
CA ILE A 103 -6.12 -0.07 -1.41
C ILE A 103 -7.26 0.07 -2.42
N VAL A 104 -7.84 -1.02 -2.91
CA VAL A 104 -8.97 -0.96 -3.86
C VAL A 104 -10.20 -0.31 -3.22
N GLU A 105 -10.49 -0.59 -1.95
CA GLU A 105 -11.55 0.11 -1.23
C GLU A 105 -11.28 1.61 -1.13
N HIS A 106 -10.03 2.00 -0.90
CA HIS A 106 -9.63 3.41 -0.85
C HIS A 106 -9.71 4.09 -2.23
N VAL A 107 -9.30 3.41 -3.32
CA VAL A 107 -9.47 3.86 -4.71
C VAL A 107 -10.93 4.22 -4.98
N ASN A 108 -11.86 3.35 -4.58
CA ASN A 108 -13.30 3.58 -4.74
C ASN A 108 -13.79 4.79 -3.92
N LYS A 109 -13.34 4.95 -2.67
CA LYS A 109 -13.69 6.09 -1.81
C LYS A 109 -13.21 7.43 -2.38
N VAL A 110 -12.00 7.44 -2.94
CA VAL A 110 -11.40 8.63 -3.59
C VAL A 110 -12.05 8.93 -4.95
N GLY A 111 -12.65 7.92 -5.57
CA GLY A 111 -13.14 8.00 -6.95
C GLY A 111 -11.99 8.06 -7.96
N ALA A 112 -10.88 7.38 -7.68
CA ALA A 112 -9.72 7.35 -8.56
C ALA A 112 -9.92 6.34 -9.70
N LYS A 113 -9.47 6.71 -10.90
CA LYS A 113 -9.50 5.83 -12.08
C LYS A 113 -8.29 4.90 -12.14
N TYR A 114 -7.19 5.31 -11.52
CA TYR A 114 -5.92 4.59 -11.58
C TYR A 114 -5.44 4.20 -10.18
N VAL A 115 -4.69 3.10 -10.12
CA VAL A 115 -3.91 2.67 -8.95
C VAL A 115 -2.45 2.45 -9.40
N ALA A 116 -1.51 2.79 -8.54
CA ALA A 116 -0.08 2.61 -8.77
C ALA A 116 0.61 1.97 -7.56
N HIS A 117 1.68 1.21 -7.81
CA HIS A 117 2.52 0.61 -6.78
C HIS A 117 4.00 0.67 -7.21
N GLY A 118 4.91 0.50 -6.24
CA GLY A 118 6.36 0.58 -6.45
C GLY A 118 7.06 -0.79 -6.53
N SER A 119 6.35 -1.88 -6.84
CA SER A 119 6.98 -3.20 -6.93
C SER A 119 7.89 -3.29 -8.15
N THR A 120 8.94 -4.11 -8.07
CA THR A 120 9.85 -4.34 -9.19
C THR A 120 9.22 -5.29 -10.22
N GLY A 121 9.69 -5.25 -11.47
CA GLY A 121 9.22 -6.15 -12.53
C GLY A 121 9.78 -7.57 -12.48
N ALA A 122 10.59 -7.90 -11.47
CA ALA A 122 11.23 -9.21 -11.30
C ALA A 122 10.82 -9.92 -10.00
N GLY A 123 9.92 -9.31 -9.21
CA GLY A 123 9.47 -9.84 -7.92
C GLY A 123 8.32 -10.84 -8.05
N ASN A 124 7.71 -11.18 -6.91
CA ASN A 124 6.44 -11.91 -6.86
C ASN A 124 5.26 -11.00 -6.47
N ASP A 125 5.54 -9.74 -6.14
CA ASP A 125 4.58 -8.84 -5.49
C ASP A 125 3.74 -8.02 -6.49
N GLN A 126 4.20 -7.87 -7.74
CA GLN A 126 3.51 -7.16 -8.83
C GLN A 126 2.35 -7.97 -9.41
#